data_AF-A0A969UNI1-F1
#
_entry.id   AF-A0A969UNI1-F1
#
_cell.length_a   1.000
_cell.length_b   1.000
_cell.length_c   1.000
_cell.angle_alpha   90.00
_cell.angle_beta   90.00
_cell.angle_gamma   90.00
#
_symmetry.space_group_name_H-M   'P 1'
#
loop_
_entity.id
_entity.type
_entity.pdbx_description
1 polymer ?
#
loop_
_entity_poly.entity_id
_entity_poly.type
_entity_poly.pdbx_seq_one_letter_code
_entity_poly.pdbx_strand_id
1 'polypeptide(L)'
;MPTVQETAYPRLRNNVTSKELAAIYTPTPEELALAQQFTTSGSATRLGFLILLKTFQRLGYGISIQAVPLSITQHIAAVSHLSSVQGDLDSYDDSATRKRHLVLIRDYLQLHPYRQAATAVMLEALRQAALTKQDLADLINVAIEELVRQRFELPAFSTLKRAAQSVRAQIMATFHQQVNGSLTPESRQQLDALLMIAPPATTSIWHDLKQDSGRLTLPHLHIWINRLHQLNELQFGTLALRGMKWTRRVRQFFGINKL
;
A
#
# COMPACT_ATOMS: atom_id res chain seq x y z
N MET A 1 12.77 2.20 -1.69
CA MET A 1 11.81 2.13 -0.56
C MET A 1 10.53 2.79 -1.01
N PRO A 2 9.34 2.25 -0.72
CA PRO A 2 8.10 2.84 -1.22
C PRO A 2 7.98 4.28 -0.72
N THR A 3 7.80 5.17 -1.68
CA THR A 3 7.44 6.57 -1.42
C THR A 3 5.92 6.67 -1.37
N VAL A 4 5.39 7.75 -0.78
CA VAL A 4 3.93 8.00 -0.81
C VAL A 4 3.44 8.09 -2.26
N GLN A 5 4.29 8.56 -3.18
CA GLN A 5 4.02 8.75 -4.61
C GLN A 5 3.73 7.44 -5.34
N GLU A 6 4.34 6.35 -4.91
CA GLU A 6 4.17 5.00 -5.47
C GLU A 6 2.91 4.27 -4.95
N THR A 7 2.12 4.91 -4.08
CA THR A 7 0.94 4.31 -3.43
C THR A 7 -0.34 5.09 -3.71
N ALA A 8 -1.48 4.42 -3.51
CA ALA A 8 -2.82 5.00 -3.52
C ALA A 8 -3.12 5.87 -2.28
N TYR A 9 -2.13 6.15 -1.43
CA TYR A 9 -2.32 6.96 -0.22
C TYR A 9 -2.81 8.37 -0.56
N PRO A 10 -3.99 8.79 -0.05
CA PRO A 10 -4.60 10.08 -0.39
C PRO A 10 -3.73 11.27 0.00
N ARG A 11 -3.68 12.28 -0.88
CA ARG A 11 -2.91 13.51 -0.68
C ARG A 11 -3.63 14.70 -1.28
N LEU A 12 -3.40 15.88 -0.69
CA LEU A 12 -3.77 17.14 -1.32
C LEU A 12 -2.77 17.46 -2.42
N ARG A 13 -3.27 18.00 -3.53
CA ARG A 13 -2.45 18.56 -4.59
C ARG A 13 -2.17 20.02 -4.24
N ASN A 14 -0.93 20.46 -4.40
CA ASN A 14 -0.58 21.87 -4.17
C ASN A 14 -1.20 22.79 -5.24
N ASN A 15 -1.25 22.30 -6.49
CA ASN A 15 -1.86 23.01 -7.61
C ASN A 15 -3.22 22.40 -7.91
N VAL A 16 -4.28 23.00 -7.35
CA VAL A 16 -5.68 22.62 -7.61
C VAL A 16 -6.26 23.60 -8.60
N THR A 17 -6.81 23.11 -9.70
CA THR A 17 -7.45 23.96 -10.71
C THR A 17 -8.78 24.52 -10.20
N SER A 18 -9.24 25.66 -10.73
CA SER A 18 -10.54 26.25 -10.34
C SER A 18 -11.71 25.28 -10.53
N LYS A 19 -11.65 24.42 -11.56
CA LYS A 19 -12.66 23.39 -11.81
C LYS A 19 -12.65 22.30 -10.71
N GLU A 20 -11.48 21.85 -10.29
CA GLU A 20 -11.34 20.89 -9.18
C GLU A 20 -11.76 21.52 -7.85
N LEU A 21 -11.42 22.80 -7.61
CA LEU A 21 -11.88 23.56 -6.44
C LEU A 21 -13.40 23.56 -6.35
N ALA A 22 -14.07 23.95 -7.44
CA ALA A 22 -15.52 23.98 -7.51
C ALA A 22 -16.16 22.60 -7.30
N ALA A 23 -15.58 21.54 -7.88
CA ALA A 23 -16.15 20.20 -7.83
C ALA A 23 -15.94 19.48 -6.49
N ILE A 24 -14.80 19.67 -5.84
CA ILE A 24 -14.40 18.88 -4.66
C ILE A 24 -14.56 19.67 -3.37
N TYR A 25 -14.25 20.97 -3.40
CA TYR A 25 -14.08 21.78 -2.19
C TYR A 25 -15.21 22.79 -1.97
N THR A 26 -16.28 22.74 -2.76
CA THR A 26 -17.50 23.52 -2.49
C THR A 26 -18.36 22.79 -1.46
N PRO A 27 -18.65 23.39 -0.29
CA PRO A 27 -19.55 22.79 0.68
C PRO A 27 -20.98 22.70 0.15
N THR A 28 -21.67 21.60 0.46
CA THR A 28 -23.09 21.45 0.12
C THR A 28 -23.97 22.25 1.09
N PRO A 29 -25.24 22.53 0.77
CA PRO A 29 -26.16 23.19 1.70
C PRO A 29 -26.30 22.45 3.04
N GLU A 30 -26.28 21.11 3.01
CA GLU A 30 -26.31 20.27 4.20
C GLU A 30 -25.04 20.44 5.05
N GLU A 31 -23.87 20.46 4.42
CA GLU A 31 -22.59 20.68 5.09
C GLU A 31 -22.51 22.09 5.72
N LEU A 32 -23.07 23.11 5.06
CA LEU A 32 -23.18 24.46 5.58
C LEU A 32 -24.11 24.53 6.81
N ALA A 33 -25.27 23.87 6.76
CA ALA A 33 -26.19 23.80 7.88
C ALA A 33 -25.57 23.07 9.08
N LEU A 34 -24.87 21.96 8.83
CA LEU A 34 -24.12 21.22 9.83
C LEU A 34 -23.05 22.11 10.48
N ALA A 35 -22.26 22.82 9.66
CA ALA A 35 -21.26 23.75 10.17
C ALA A 35 -21.91 24.84 11.04
N GLN A 36 -23.02 25.43 10.60
CA GLN A 36 -23.73 26.46 11.35
C GLN A 36 -24.26 25.95 12.69
N GLN A 37 -24.78 24.73 12.74
CA GLN A 37 -25.30 24.10 13.96
C GLN A 37 -24.22 23.91 15.03
N PHE A 38 -23.02 23.47 14.63
CA PHE A 38 -21.95 23.10 15.56
C PHE A 38 -20.86 24.16 15.75
N THR A 39 -20.90 25.27 15.00
CA THR A 39 -19.96 26.39 15.09
C THR A 39 -20.66 27.71 15.37
N THR A 40 -21.21 27.81 16.58
CA THR A 40 -21.88 29.03 17.07
C THR A 40 -20.91 30.16 17.44
N SER A 41 -19.62 29.84 17.63
CA SER A 41 -18.63 30.75 18.24
C SER A 41 -17.82 31.64 17.28
N GLY A 42 -18.20 31.77 16.00
CA GLY A 42 -17.57 32.74 15.09
C GLY A 42 -17.19 32.19 13.71
N SER A 43 -16.95 33.12 12.78
CA SER A 43 -16.66 32.84 11.36
C SER A 43 -15.40 31.98 11.18
N ALA A 44 -14.34 32.21 11.95
CA ALA A 44 -13.10 31.45 11.86
C ALA A 44 -13.28 29.98 12.26
N THR A 45 -14.03 29.71 13.33
CA THR A 45 -14.33 28.33 13.76
C THR A 45 -15.18 27.60 12.72
N ARG A 46 -16.15 28.30 12.10
CA ARG A 46 -16.97 27.74 11.02
C ARG A 46 -16.13 27.42 9.78
N LEU A 47 -15.26 28.34 9.40
CA LEU A 47 -14.35 28.12 8.27
C LEU A 47 -13.41 26.93 8.55
N GLY A 48 -12.84 26.85 9.76
CA GLY A 48 -11.99 25.73 10.16
C GLY A 48 -12.73 24.38 10.14
N PHE A 49 -14.00 24.35 10.54
CA PHE A 49 -14.83 23.15 10.43
C PHE A 49 -15.03 22.72 8.97
N LEU A 50 -15.40 23.66 8.08
CA LEU A 50 -15.64 23.36 6.68
C LEU A 50 -14.37 22.88 5.97
N ILE A 51 -13.23 23.54 6.21
CA ILE A 51 -11.93 23.10 5.68
C ILE A 51 -11.61 21.69 6.15
N LEU A 52 -11.77 21.44 7.45
CA LEU A 52 -11.52 20.12 8.02
C LEU A 52 -12.45 19.07 7.40
N LEU A 53 -13.74 19.35 7.24
CA LEU A 53 -14.71 18.44 6.64
C LEU A 53 -14.37 18.10 5.18
N LYS A 54 -14.15 19.11 4.31
CA LYS A 54 -13.85 18.87 2.89
C LYS A 54 -12.53 18.15 2.69
N THR A 55 -11.51 18.48 3.49
CA THR A 55 -10.23 17.78 3.44
C THR A 55 -10.35 16.35 3.98
N PHE A 56 -11.15 16.12 5.02
CA PHE A 56 -11.43 14.79 5.54
C PHE A 56 -12.11 13.91 4.50
N GLN A 57 -13.16 14.41 3.83
CA GLN A 57 -13.84 13.67 2.75
C GLN A 57 -12.89 13.25 1.63
N ARG A 58 -11.89 14.08 1.33
CA ARG A 58 -10.90 13.79 0.29
C ARG A 58 -9.83 12.80 0.73
N LEU A 59 -9.42 12.86 1.99
CA LEU A 59 -8.23 12.15 2.48
C LEU A 59 -8.56 10.90 3.31
N GLY A 60 -9.71 10.85 3.96
CA GLY A 60 -10.07 9.81 4.92
C GLY A 60 -9.35 9.92 6.27
N TYR A 61 -8.68 11.05 6.54
CA TYR A 61 -8.04 11.36 7.82
C TYR A 61 -7.95 12.86 8.04
N GLY A 62 -7.84 13.29 9.30
CA GLY A 62 -7.74 14.69 9.68
C GLY A 62 -6.33 15.24 9.49
N ILE A 63 -6.22 16.35 8.75
CA ILE A 63 -4.97 17.12 8.60
C ILE A 63 -4.99 18.41 9.40
N SER A 64 -3.82 19.00 9.61
CA SER A 64 -3.71 20.38 10.11
C SER A 64 -4.18 21.35 9.02
N ILE A 65 -4.88 22.41 9.43
CA ILE A 65 -5.31 23.49 8.53
C ILE A 65 -4.09 24.17 7.91
N GLN A 66 -2.98 24.31 8.64
CA GLN A 66 -1.74 24.89 8.10
C GLN A 66 -1.15 24.08 6.94
N ALA A 67 -1.45 22.77 6.87
CA ALA A 67 -1.03 21.91 5.77
C ALA A 67 -1.96 22.00 4.54
N VAL A 68 -3.07 22.75 4.61
CA VAL A 68 -4.02 22.92 3.51
C VAL A 68 -3.55 24.02 2.57
N PRO A 69 -3.45 23.75 1.25
CA PRO A 69 -3.17 24.78 0.26
C PRO A 69 -4.09 26.00 0.39
N LEU A 70 -3.51 27.19 0.33
CA LEU A 70 -4.23 28.44 0.50
C LEU A 70 -5.38 28.61 -0.50
N SER A 71 -5.24 28.09 -1.72
CA SER A 71 -6.28 28.11 -2.74
C SER A 71 -7.56 27.39 -2.32
N ILE A 72 -7.45 26.28 -1.57
CA ILE A 72 -8.60 25.55 -1.02
C ILE A 72 -9.25 26.38 0.10
N THR A 73 -8.45 26.90 1.01
CA THR A 73 -8.91 27.72 2.14
C THR A 73 -9.67 28.96 1.65
N GLN A 74 -9.11 29.68 0.68
CA GLN A 74 -9.72 30.87 0.07
C GLN A 74 -11.01 30.53 -0.69
N HIS A 75 -11.02 29.42 -1.45
CA HIS A 75 -12.22 28.97 -2.16
C HIS A 75 -13.37 28.70 -1.19
N ILE A 76 -13.13 27.89 -0.14
CA ILE A 76 -14.15 27.54 0.85
C ILE A 76 -14.67 28.80 1.56
N ALA A 77 -13.79 29.72 1.94
CA ALA A 77 -14.18 30.98 2.57
C ALA A 77 -15.08 31.82 1.66
N ALA A 78 -14.69 31.99 0.40
CA ALA A 78 -15.43 32.78 -0.59
C ALA A 78 -16.84 32.21 -0.86
N VAL A 79 -16.95 30.90 -1.14
CA VAL A 79 -18.25 30.27 -1.45
C VAL A 79 -19.16 30.15 -0.22
N SER A 80 -18.59 30.20 1.00
CA SER A 80 -19.35 30.14 2.25
C SER A 80 -19.66 31.53 2.83
N HIS A 81 -19.27 32.61 2.13
CA HIS A 81 -19.40 33.99 2.60
C HIS A 81 -18.76 34.24 3.98
N LEU A 82 -17.61 33.62 4.23
CA LEU A 82 -16.85 33.76 5.47
C LEU A 82 -15.58 34.57 5.24
N SER A 83 -15.25 35.45 6.18
CA SER A 83 -13.97 36.16 6.17
C SER A 83 -12.82 35.18 6.42
N SER A 84 -11.82 35.18 5.53
CA SER A 84 -10.57 34.44 5.71
C SER A 84 -9.52 35.41 6.27
N VAL A 85 -9.32 35.40 7.58
CA VAL A 85 -8.15 36.03 8.20
C VAL A 85 -7.25 34.88 8.64
N GLN A 86 -6.10 34.71 7.98
CA GLN A 86 -5.18 33.59 8.24
C GLN A 86 -4.82 33.49 9.73
N GLY A 87 -4.62 34.62 10.41
CA GLY A 87 -4.30 34.66 11.84
C GLY A 87 -5.36 34.05 12.77
N ASP A 88 -6.64 34.05 12.38
CA ASP A 88 -7.71 33.49 13.22
C ASP A 88 -7.78 31.96 13.15
N LEU A 89 -7.22 31.36 12.09
CA LEU A 89 -7.16 29.90 11.91
C LEU A 89 -5.91 29.28 12.53
N ASP A 90 -4.87 30.06 12.82
CA ASP A 90 -3.60 29.55 13.33
C ASP A 90 -3.75 28.79 14.65
N SER A 91 -4.64 29.27 15.53
CA SER A 91 -4.94 28.63 16.83
C SER A 91 -5.95 27.47 16.75
N TYR A 92 -6.59 27.27 15.59
CA TYR A 92 -7.65 26.27 15.44
C TYR A 92 -7.11 24.85 15.64
N ASP A 93 -5.93 24.55 15.11
CA ASP A 93 -5.36 23.20 15.16
C ASP A 93 -5.07 22.71 16.60
N ASP A 94 -4.69 23.63 17.48
CA ASP A 94 -4.39 23.35 18.89
C ASP A 94 -5.64 23.44 19.79
N SER A 95 -6.76 23.94 19.25
CA SER A 95 -7.98 24.15 20.01
C SER A 95 -8.67 22.83 20.45
N ALA A 96 -9.32 22.86 21.61
CA ALA A 96 -10.23 21.78 22.01
C ALA A 96 -11.41 21.61 21.02
N THR A 97 -11.76 22.69 20.32
CA THR A 97 -12.83 22.74 19.32
C THR A 97 -12.53 21.81 18.14
N ARG A 98 -11.30 21.77 17.63
CA ARG A 98 -10.91 20.84 16.55
C ARG A 98 -11.13 19.38 16.93
N LYS A 99 -10.82 19.00 18.18
CA LYS A 99 -11.04 17.61 18.64
C LYS A 99 -12.53 17.24 18.62
N ARG A 100 -13.41 18.16 19.02
CA ARG A 100 -14.87 17.97 18.94
C ARG A 100 -15.34 17.89 17.49
N HIS A 101 -14.84 18.75 16.63
CA HIS A 101 -15.15 18.73 15.19
C HIS A 101 -14.76 17.42 14.53
N LEU A 102 -13.59 16.85 14.86
CA LEU A 102 -13.21 15.53 14.35
C LEU A 102 -14.17 14.42 14.76
N VAL A 103 -14.77 14.48 15.95
CA VAL A 103 -15.81 13.52 16.36
C VAL A 103 -17.06 13.70 15.51
N LEU A 104 -17.55 14.94 15.40
CA LEU A 104 -18.74 15.25 14.59
C LEU A 104 -18.57 14.87 13.11
N ILE A 105 -17.39 15.12 12.53
CA ILE A 105 -17.08 14.77 11.15
C ILE A 105 -17.06 13.26 10.96
N ARG A 106 -16.49 12.49 11.90
CA ARG A 106 -16.54 11.02 11.85
C ARG A 106 -17.97 10.50 11.87
N ASP A 107 -18.80 11.04 12.77
CA ASP A 107 -20.19 10.65 12.92
C ASP A 107 -20.98 10.98 11.65
N TYR A 108 -20.78 12.18 11.10
CA TYR A 108 -21.41 12.63 9.85
C TYR A 108 -21.00 11.76 8.65
N LEU A 109 -19.71 11.44 8.50
CA LEU A 109 -19.20 10.62 7.41
C LEU A 109 -19.37 9.11 7.66
N GLN A 110 -19.91 8.70 8.81
CA GLN A 110 -20.04 7.32 9.24
C GLN A 110 -18.71 6.54 9.19
N LEU A 111 -17.64 7.21 9.66
CA LEU A 111 -16.28 6.66 9.69
C LEU A 111 -15.88 6.25 11.11
N HIS A 112 -15.18 5.12 11.21
CA HIS A 112 -14.65 4.61 12.46
C HIS A 112 -13.21 5.09 12.67
N PRO A 113 -12.85 5.58 13.88
CA PRO A 113 -11.52 6.06 14.16
C PRO A 113 -10.48 4.94 14.02
N TYR A 114 -9.26 5.31 13.60
CA TYR A 114 -8.16 4.35 13.56
C TYR A 114 -7.74 3.94 14.98
N ARG A 115 -8.15 2.74 15.40
CA ARG A 115 -7.86 2.15 16.72
C ARG A 115 -7.44 0.68 16.57
N GLN A 116 -7.54 -0.09 17.66
CA GLN A 116 -7.14 -1.50 17.69
C GLN A 116 -7.86 -2.36 16.62
N ALA A 117 -9.16 -2.15 16.40
CA ALA A 117 -9.91 -2.85 15.35
C ALA A 117 -9.35 -2.57 13.95
N ALA A 118 -9.16 -1.29 13.60
CA ALA A 118 -8.55 -0.88 12.34
C ALA A 118 -7.12 -1.44 12.18
N THR A 119 -6.35 -1.46 13.27
CA THR A 119 -5.00 -2.03 13.27
C THR A 119 -5.02 -3.53 13.00
N ALA A 120 -5.97 -4.27 13.59
CA ALA A 120 -6.13 -5.71 13.34
C ALA A 120 -6.51 -5.98 11.87
N VAL A 121 -7.46 -5.22 11.33
CA VAL A 121 -7.88 -5.29 9.92
C VAL A 121 -6.71 -5.02 8.98
N MET A 122 -5.97 -3.94 9.23
CA MET A 122 -4.79 -3.57 8.45
C MET A 122 -3.73 -4.68 8.46
N LEU A 123 -3.40 -5.22 9.64
CA LEU A 123 -2.40 -6.28 9.76
C LEU A 123 -2.84 -7.56 9.07
N GLU A 124 -4.11 -7.92 9.15
CA GLU A 124 -4.64 -9.10 8.48
C GLU A 124 -4.60 -8.94 6.95
N ALA A 125 -5.05 -7.79 6.44
CA ALA A 125 -4.97 -7.45 5.02
C ALA A 125 -3.52 -7.53 4.50
N LEU A 126 -2.56 -6.98 5.26
CA LEU A 126 -1.14 -7.04 4.93
C LEU A 126 -0.61 -8.48 4.91
N ARG A 127 -1.01 -9.32 5.88
CA ARG A 127 -0.58 -10.73 5.93
C ARG A 127 -1.07 -11.49 4.72
N GLN A 128 -2.36 -11.39 4.41
CA GLN A 128 -2.95 -12.07 3.24
C GLN A 128 -2.32 -11.57 1.93
N ALA A 129 -2.10 -10.26 1.81
CA ALA A 129 -1.47 -9.69 0.63
C ALA A 129 -0.02 -10.17 0.47
N ALA A 130 0.76 -10.24 1.55
CA ALA A 130 2.16 -10.65 1.53
C ALA A 130 2.39 -12.13 1.17
N LEU A 131 1.35 -12.97 1.24
CA LEU A 131 1.40 -14.34 0.69
C LEU A 131 1.43 -14.37 -0.84
N THR A 132 1.00 -13.30 -1.50
CA THR A 132 0.87 -13.24 -2.97
C THR A 132 1.61 -12.09 -3.62
N LYS A 133 2.04 -11.08 -2.87
CA LYS A 133 2.70 -9.88 -3.38
C LYS A 133 4.01 -9.62 -2.63
N GLN A 134 5.05 -9.24 -3.35
CA GLN A 134 6.37 -8.93 -2.76
C GLN A 134 6.69 -7.45 -2.68
N ASP A 135 6.07 -6.63 -3.55
CA ASP A 135 6.26 -5.18 -3.53
C ASP A 135 5.51 -4.56 -2.33
N LEU A 136 6.21 -3.72 -1.57
CA LEU A 136 5.63 -3.03 -0.43
C LEU A 136 4.55 -2.03 -0.85
N ALA A 137 4.68 -1.39 -2.01
CA ALA A 137 3.67 -0.45 -2.50
C ALA A 137 2.32 -1.15 -2.68
N ASP A 138 2.32 -2.34 -3.28
CA ASP A 138 1.14 -3.16 -3.44
C ASP A 138 0.53 -3.60 -2.10
N LEU A 139 1.36 -3.99 -1.12
CA LEU A 139 0.88 -4.36 0.22
C LEU A 139 0.17 -3.19 0.89
N ILE A 140 0.77 -1.99 0.81
CA ILE A 140 0.20 -0.77 1.36
C ILE A 140 -1.13 -0.44 0.65
N ASN A 141 -1.20 -0.58 -0.67
CA ASN A 141 -2.43 -0.33 -1.44
C ASN A 141 -3.57 -1.26 -1.00
N VAL A 142 -3.31 -2.57 -0.84
CA VAL A 142 -4.32 -3.51 -0.34
C VAL A 142 -4.78 -3.14 1.07
N ALA A 143 -3.86 -2.74 1.96
CA ALA A 143 -4.22 -2.31 3.31
C ALA A 143 -5.10 -1.04 3.31
N ILE A 144 -4.80 -0.09 2.43
CA ILE A 144 -5.62 1.13 2.25
C ILE A 144 -7.01 0.78 1.75
N GLU A 145 -7.10 -0.06 0.71
CA GLU A 145 -8.37 -0.51 0.14
C GLU A 145 -9.25 -1.19 1.22
N GLU A 146 -8.66 -2.06 2.04
CA GLU A 146 -9.37 -2.75 3.12
C GLU A 146 -9.86 -1.81 4.23
N LEU A 147 -9.04 -0.83 4.63
CA LEU A 147 -9.45 0.17 5.60
C LEU A 147 -10.59 1.05 5.08
N VAL A 148 -10.50 1.49 3.81
CA VAL A 148 -11.55 2.29 3.16
C VAL A 148 -12.84 1.48 3.01
N ARG A 149 -12.73 0.21 2.59
CA ARG A 149 -13.87 -0.72 2.43
C ARG A 149 -14.64 -0.90 3.73
N GLN A 150 -13.95 -0.94 4.86
CA GLN A 150 -14.54 -1.09 6.20
C GLN A 150 -14.82 0.26 6.89
N ARG A 151 -14.71 1.38 6.16
CA ARG A 151 -14.99 2.74 6.65
C ARG A 151 -14.14 3.15 7.86
N PHE A 152 -12.88 2.71 7.91
CA PHE A 152 -11.93 3.19 8.91
C PHE A 152 -11.19 4.43 8.42
N GLU A 153 -10.85 5.32 9.36
CA GLU A 153 -9.88 6.37 9.12
C GLU A 153 -8.52 5.78 8.73
N LEU A 154 -7.84 6.46 7.82
CA LEU A 154 -6.49 6.06 7.42
C LEU A 154 -5.47 6.51 8.48
N PRO A 155 -4.56 5.62 8.91
CA PRO A 155 -3.45 6.03 9.75
C PRO A 155 -2.41 6.79 8.92
N ALA A 156 -1.49 7.47 9.60
CA ALA A 156 -0.35 8.09 8.93
C ALA A 156 0.40 7.08 8.05
N PHE A 157 0.85 7.52 6.87
CA PHE A 157 1.58 6.68 5.91
C PHE A 157 2.77 5.93 6.53
N SER A 158 3.49 6.56 7.47
CA SER A 158 4.61 5.93 8.18
C SER A 158 4.18 4.70 8.99
N THR A 159 2.95 4.67 9.50
CA THR A 159 2.37 3.50 10.19
C THR A 159 2.09 2.37 9.21
N LEU A 160 1.44 2.65 8.07
CA LEU A 160 1.23 1.66 7.00
C LEU A 160 2.55 1.08 6.51
N LYS A 161 3.52 1.95 6.23
CA LYS A 161 4.84 1.55 5.73
C LYS A 161 5.58 0.65 6.72
N ARG A 162 5.64 1.02 8.00
CA ARG A 162 6.29 0.20 9.04
C ARG A 162 5.58 -1.14 9.22
N ALA A 163 4.25 -1.15 9.23
CA ALA A 163 3.47 -2.38 9.34
C ALA A 163 3.73 -3.32 8.16
N ALA A 164 3.68 -2.80 6.92
CA ALA A 164 3.95 -3.58 5.71
C ALA A 164 5.37 -4.16 5.71
N GLN A 165 6.37 -3.38 6.12
CA GLN A 165 7.75 -3.85 6.24
C GLN A 165 7.89 -4.98 7.27
N SER A 166 7.30 -4.81 8.45
CA SER A 166 7.34 -5.79 9.53
C SER A 166 6.66 -7.09 9.12
N VAL A 167 5.43 -7.02 8.59
CA VAL A 167 4.68 -8.21 8.14
C VAL A 167 5.41 -8.93 7.01
N ARG A 168 5.95 -8.21 6.02
CA ARG A 168 6.72 -8.82 4.94
C ARG A 168 7.98 -9.51 5.46
N ALA A 169 8.71 -8.89 6.38
CA ALA A 169 9.91 -9.47 6.98
C ALA A 169 9.58 -10.75 7.76
N GLN A 170 8.49 -10.75 8.54
CA GLN A 170 8.02 -11.94 9.27
C GLN A 170 7.67 -13.09 8.31
N ILE A 171 6.84 -12.81 7.30
CA ILE A 171 6.41 -13.83 6.34
C ILE A 171 7.60 -14.38 5.54
N MET A 172 8.51 -13.50 5.10
CA MET A 172 9.71 -13.93 4.37
C MET A 172 10.63 -14.77 5.26
N ALA A 173 10.81 -14.41 6.53
CA ALA A 173 11.58 -15.21 7.47
C ALA A 173 10.97 -16.60 7.68
N THR A 174 9.64 -16.69 7.83
CA THR A 174 8.94 -17.97 7.92
C THR A 174 9.11 -18.80 6.66
N PHE A 175 8.95 -18.20 5.47
CA PHE A 175 9.19 -18.91 4.21
C PHE A 175 10.64 -19.40 4.10
N HIS A 176 11.62 -18.57 4.44
CA HIS A 176 13.03 -18.96 4.44
C HIS A 176 13.30 -20.11 5.40
N GLN A 177 12.72 -20.09 6.60
CA GLN A 177 12.85 -21.17 7.57
C GLN A 177 12.19 -22.47 7.07
N GLN A 178 11.00 -22.40 6.48
CA GLN A 178 10.32 -23.56 5.91
C GLN A 178 11.12 -24.19 4.77
N VAL A 179 11.59 -23.36 3.83
CA VAL A 179 12.44 -23.83 2.71
C VAL A 179 13.71 -24.46 3.26
N ASN A 180 14.44 -23.76 4.13
CA ASN A 180 15.70 -24.26 4.67
C ASN A 180 15.50 -25.54 5.49
N GLY A 181 14.41 -25.66 6.24
CA GLY A 181 14.06 -26.87 7.01
C GLY A 181 13.64 -28.05 6.13
N SER A 182 13.11 -27.80 4.94
CA SER A 182 12.74 -28.85 3.97
C SER A 182 13.90 -29.38 3.14
N LEU A 183 15.04 -28.68 3.13
CA LEU A 183 16.23 -29.07 2.38
C LEU A 183 17.08 -30.05 3.21
N THR A 184 17.30 -31.25 2.68
CA THR A 184 18.24 -32.22 3.26
C THR A 184 19.69 -31.75 3.07
N PRO A 185 20.66 -32.23 3.87
CA PRO A 185 22.08 -31.91 3.68
C PRO A 185 22.57 -32.19 2.25
N GLU A 186 22.12 -33.28 1.64
CA GLU A 186 22.45 -33.67 0.28
C GLU A 186 21.88 -32.68 -0.74
N SER A 187 20.63 -32.25 -0.53
CA SER A 187 19.97 -31.25 -1.38
C SER A 187 20.67 -29.89 -1.30
N ARG A 188 21.16 -29.51 -0.10
CA ARG A 188 21.94 -28.27 0.08
C ARG A 188 23.27 -28.34 -0.66
N GLN A 189 23.98 -29.46 -0.53
CA GLN A 189 25.26 -29.66 -1.22
C GLN A 189 25.09 -29.64 -2.75
N GLN A 190 23.99 -30.20 -3.28
CA GLN A 190 23.65 -30.11 -4.68
C GLN A 190 23.33 -28.67 -5.12
N LEU A 191 22.57 -27.90 -4.33
CA LEU A 191 22.30 -26.49 -4.60
C LEU A 191 23.57 -25.64 -4.60
N ASP A 192 24.46 -25.85 -3.63
CA ASP A 192 25.73 -25.14 -3.56
C ASP A 192 26.62 -25.50 -4.75
N ALA A 193 26.66 -26.78 -5.15
CA ALA A 193 27.42 -27.23 -6.31
C ALA A 193 26.95 -26.59 -7.63
N LEU A 194 25.66 -26.23 -7.77
CA LEU A 194 25.17 -25.49 -8.94
C LEU A 194 25.72 -24.07 -9.05
N LEU A 195 26.09 -23.46 -7.93
CA LEU A 195 26.62 -22.10 -7.86
C LEU A 195 28.15 -22.07 -8.00
N MET A 196 28.82 -23.21 -7.82
CA MET A 196 30.27 -23.35 -7.97
C MET A 196 30.68 -23.34 -9.44
N ILE A 197 31.86 -22.76 -9.71
CA ILE A 197 32.50 -22.78 -11.03
C ILE A 197 33.66 -23.79 -10.93
N ALA A 198 33.50 -24.95 -11.57
CA ALA A 198 34.54 -25.97 -11.60
C ALA A 198 35.49 -25.73 -12.81
N PRO A 199 36.82 -25.64 -12.61
CA PRO A 199 37.76 -25.56 -13.72
C PRO A 199 37.63 -26.79 -14.64
N PRO A 200 37.65 -26.66 -15.98
CA PRO A 200 38.00 -25.48 -16.79
C PRO A 200 36.81 -24.59 -17.19
N ALA A 201 35.62 -24.78 -16.62
CA ALA A 201 34.44 -23.98 -16.98
C ALA A 201 34.56 -22.52 -16.49
N THR A 202 34.05 -21.58 -17.29
CA THR A 202 34.01 -20.14 -16.96
C THR A 202 32.68 -19.69 -16.36
N THR A 203 31.64 -20.51 -16.45
CA THR A 203 30.30 -20.26 -15.91
C THR A 203 29.84 -21.39 -15.00
N SER A 204 28.96 -21.09 -14.05
CA SER A 204 28.34 -22.10 -13.19
C SER A 204 27.16 -22.77 -13.88
N ILE A 205 26.80 -23.98 -13.45
CA ILE A 205 25.64 -24.72 -13.99
C ILE A 205 24.35 -23.89 -13.83
N TRP A 206 24.25 -23.12 -12.74
CA TRP A 206 23.15 -22.17 -12.52
C TRP A 206 23.07 -21.07 -13.59
N HIS A 207 24.21 -20.55 -14.04
CA HIS A 207 24.25 -19.54 -15.11
C HIS A 207 23.66 -20.10 -16.40
N ASP A 208 24.03 -21.33 -16.76
CA ASP A 208 23.57 -22.00 -17.97
C ASP A 208 22.07 -22.33 -17.89
N LEU A 209 21.58 -22.75 -16.71
CA LEU A 209 20.16 -22.99 -16.44
C LEU A 209 19.29 -21.72 -16.56
N LYS A 210 19.84 -20.54 -16.23
CA LYS A 210 19.12 -19.27 -16.22
C LYS A 210 19.04 -18.61 -17.61
N GLN A 211 19.81 -19.05 -18.59
CA GLN A 211 19.79 -18.46 -19.93
C GLN A 211 18.44 -18.65 -20.61
N ASP A 212 17.94 -17.61 -21.28
CA ASP A 212 16.67 -17.67 -22.03
C ASP A 212 16.74 -18.65 -23.21
N SER A 213 15.57 -19.16 -23.63
CA SER A 213 15.48 -20.19 -24.67
C SER A 213 15.87 -19.81 -26.08
N GLY A 214 16.19 -18.54 -26.30
CA GLY A 214 16.59 -18.04 -27.62
C GLY A 214 15.55 -18.41 -28.68
N ARG A 215 15.97 -18.47 -29.95
CA ARG A 215 15.09 -18.91 -31.04
C ARG A 215 14.96 -20.44 -31.05
N LEU A 216 13.75 -20.93 -31.30
CA LEU A 216 13.43 -22.36 -31.46
C LEU A 216 14.03 -22.89 -32.77
N THR A 217 15.28 -23.37 -32.70
CA THR A 217 15.95 -24.13 -33.77
C THR A 217 16.22 -25.55 -33.29
N LEU A 218 16.31 -26.53 -34.21
CA LEU A 218 16.55 -27.95 -33.89
C LEU A 218 17.75 -28.19 -32.95
N PRO A 219 18.92 -27.51 -33.11
CA PRO A 219 20.05 -27.66 -32.19
C PRO A 219 19.74 -27.12 -30.79
N HIS A 220 19.02 -26.01 -30.68
CA HIS A 220 18.59 -25.46 -29.40
C HIS A 220 17.63 -26.42 -28.69
N LEU A 221 16.76 -27.10 -29.43
CA LEU A 221 15.80 -28.04 -28.86
C LEU A 221 16.48 -29.21 -28.11
N HIS A 222 17.60 -29.73 -28.63
CA HIS A 222 18.41 -30.72 -27.94
C HIS A 222 19.07 -30.19 -26.67
N ILE A 223 19.57 -28.94 -26.70
CA ILE A 223 20.10 -28.27 -25.50
C ILE A 223 19.01 -28.14 -24.43
N TRP A 224 17.77 -27.82 -24.82
CA TRP A 224 16.62 -27.71 -23.92
C TRP A 224 16.18 -29.05 -23.33
N ILE A 225 16.16 -30.11 -24.14
CA ILE A 225 15.86 -31.47 -23.65
C ILE A 225 16.90 -31.89 -22.61
N ASN A 226 18.18 -31.63 -22.89
CA ASN A 226 19.27 -31.99 -21.97
C ASN A 226 19.19 -31.18 -20.66
N ARG A 227 18.88 -29.89 -20.73
CA ARG A 227 18.61 -29.04 -19.54
C ARG A 227 17.41 -29.54 -18.74
N LEU A 228 16.34 -29.98 -19.41
CA LEU A 228 15.15 -30.52 -18.76
C LEU A 228 15.47 -31.84 -18.04
N HIS A 229 16.28 -32.71 -18.66
CA HIS A 229 16.81 -33.91 -18.00
C HIS A 229 17.65 -33.58 -16.76
N GLN A 230 18.59 -32.62 -16.86
CA GLN A 230 19.38 -32.16 -15.72
C GLN A 230 18.51 -31.61 -14.58
N LEU A 231 17.47 -30.83 -14.90
CA LEU A 231 16.52 -30.33 -13.90
C LEU A 231 15.70 -31.45 -13.24
N ASN A 232 15.37 -32.50 -13.99
CA ASN A 232 14.60 -33.64 -13.49
C ASN A 232 15.45 -34.56 -12.60
N GLU A 233 16.74 -34.73 -12.94
CA GLU A 233 17.72 -35.46 -12.12
C GLU A 233 18.01 -34.76 -10.80
N LEU A 234 18.00 -33.43 -10.78
CA LEU A 234 18.24 -32.66 -9.57
C LEU A 234 17.11 -32.78 -8.53
N GLN A 235 15.97 -33.42 -8.87
CA GLN A 235 14.82 -33.67 -7.99
C GLN A 235 14.53 -32.53 -7.00
N PHE A 236 14.68 -31.27 -7.43
CA PHE A 236 14.51 -30.14 -6.54
C PHE A 236 13.08 -30.16 -6.03
N GLY A 237 12.97 -30.39 -4.72
CA GLY A 237 11.75 -30.71 -4.00
C GLY A 237 10.50 -30.08 -4.60
N THR A 238 9.77 -30.89 -5.38
CA THR A 238 8.32 -30.76 -5.50
C THR A 238 7.66 -30.76 -4.11
N LEU A 239 8.37 -31.24 -3.07
CA LEU A 239 8.00 -31.15 -1.66
C LEU A 239 8.33 -29.79 -0.99
N ALA A 240 9.53 -29.23 -1.20
CA ALA A 240 9.96 -27.96 -0.58
C ALA A 240 9.16 -26.74 -1.07
N LEU A 241 8.69 -26.81 -2.32
CA LEU A 241 8.04 -25.72 -3.03
C LEU A 241 6.50 -25.83 -3.10
N ARG A 242 5.92 -26.93 -2.58
CA ARG A 242 4.47 -27.23 -2.60
C ARG A 242 3.64 -26.28 -1.73
N GLY A 243 4.23 -25.69 -0.69
CA GLY A 243 3.56 -24.74 0.22
C GLY A 243 3.52 -23.29 -0.28
N MET A 244 4.25 -22.96 -1.34
CA MET A 244 4.26 -21.61 -1.90
C MET A 244 3.09 -21.42 -2.86
N LYS A 245 2.19 -20.48 -2.57
CA LYS A 245 1.20 -20.01 -3.54
C LYS A 245 1.91 -19.18 -4.60
N TRP A 246 2.45 -19.85 -5.61
CA TRP A 246 3.14 -19.25 -6.74
C TRP A 246 2.26 -18.21 -7.44
N THR A 247 2.78 -16.99 -7.63
CA THR A 247 2.15 -15.98 -8.47
C THR A 247 2.21 -16.38 -9.94
N ARG A 248 1.22 -15.89 -10.71
CA ARG A 248 0.95 -16.24 -12.13
C ARG A 248 2.18 -16.24 -13.06
N ARG A 249 3.24 -15.45 -12.77
CA ARG A 249 4.45 -15.38 -13.62
C ARG A 249 5.27 -16.67 -13.63
N VAL A 250 5.19 -17.52 -12.61
CA VAL A 250 5.93 -18.79 -12.55
C VAL A 250 5.13 -19.95 -13.19
N ARG A 251 3.79 -19.86 -13.24
CA ARG A 251 2.96 -20.86 -13.96
C ARG A 251 3.25 -20.89 -15.47
N GLN A 252 3.62 -19.75 -16.06
CA GLN A 252 4.07 -19.70 -17.45
C GLN A 252 5.45 -20.33 -17.65
N PHE A 253 6.29 -20.36 -16.60
CA PHE A 253 7.65 -20.92 -16.67
C PHE A 253 7.68 -22.45 -16.48
N PHE A 254 6.77 -23.02 -15.68
CA PHE A 254 6.72 -24.47 -15.40
C PHE A 254 5.68 -25.25 -16.21
N GLY A 255 4.93 -24.62 -17.11
CA GLY A 255 4.04 -25.33 -18.02
C GLY A 255 3.03 -26.27 -17.35
N ILE A 256 2.63 -26.00 -16.10
CA ILE A 256 1.61 -26.80 -15.41
C ILE A 256 0.25 -26.34 -15.91
N ASN A 257 -0.13 -26.84 -17.09
CA ASN A 257 -1.52 -26.89 -17.49
C ASN A 257 -2.22 -27.95 -16.63
N LYS A 258 -3.39 -27.54 -16.11
CA LYS A 258 -4.35 -28.30 -15.31
C LYS A 258 -4.38 -29.81 -15.60
N LEU A 259 -4.44 -30.59 -14.53
CA LEU A 259 -5.52 -31.57 -14.37
C LEU A 259 -6.56 -30.96 -13.43
#